data_AF-A0A5R2MV28-F1
#
_entry.id   AF-A0A5R2MV28-F1
#
_cell.length_a   1.000
_cell.length_b   1.000
_cell.length_c   1.000
_cell.angle_alpha   90.00
_cell.angle_beta   90.00
_cell.angle_gamma   90.00
#
_symmetry.space_group_name_H-M   'P 1'
#
loop_
_entity.id
_entity.type
_entity.pdbx_description
1 polymer ?
#
loop_
_entity_poly.entity_id
_entity_poly.type
_entity_poly.pdbx_seq_one_letter_code
_entity_poly.pdbx_strand_id
1 'polypeptide(L)'
;WAKAVELIGDPSISLVVLDELNIALRYDYLDLDKVVAALKARREGLHVVVTGRNAKPALVEAADLVTEMGLTKHHFSAGVKAQQGIEF
;
A
#
# COMPACT_ATOMS: atom_id res chain seq x y z
N TRP A 1 8.13 -4.11 -8.32
CA TRP A 1 8.91 -3.16 -7.50
C TRP A 1 9.74 -2.18 -8.32
N ALA A 2 10.63 -2.62 -9.21
CA ALA A 2 11.47 -1.71 -10.02
C ALA A 2 10.66 -0.58 -10.72
N LYS A 3 9.52 -0.92 -11.34
CA LYS A 3 8.63 0.08 -11.94
C LYS A 3 8.05 1.08 -10.93
N ALA A 4 7.75 0.66 -9.70
CA ALA A 4 7.28 1.57 -8.66
C ALA A 4 8.36 2.60 -8.29
N VAL A 5 9.62 2.17 -8.20
CA VAL A 5 10.76 3.08 -7.97
C VAL A 5 10.91 4.09 -9.12
N GLU A 6 10.76 3.63 -10.37
CA GLU A 6 10.77 4.53 -11.53
C GLU A 6 9.66 5.59 -11.44
N LEU A 7 8.42 5.19 -11.13
CA LEU A 7 7.29 6.11 -11.00
C LEU A 7 7.43 7.07 -9.80
N ILE A 8 8.01 6.60 -8.68
CA ILE A 8 8.34 7.45 -7.53
C ILE A 8 9.39 8.52 -7.91
N GLY A 9 10.29 8.19 -8.84
CA GLY A 9 11.28 9.13 -9.37
C GLY A 9 10.74 10.11 -10.42
N ASP A 10 9.55 9.87 -10.97
CA ASP A 10 8.98 10.69 -12.03
C ASP A 10 8.47 12.04 -11.47
N PRO A 11 9.05 13.19 -11.91
CA PRO A 11 8.62 14.50 -11.43
C PRO A 11 7.22 14.90 -11.88
N SER A 12 6.66 14.25 -12.90
CA SER A 12 5.31 14.53 -13.43
C SER A 12 4.18 13.91 -12.58
N ILE A 13 4.50 12.97 -11.68
CA ILE A 13 3.51 12.21 -10.90
C ILE A 13 3.44 12.74 -9.47
N SER A 14 2.34 13.36 -9.06
CA SER A 14 2.18 13.85 -7.68
C SER A 14 1.67 12.80 -6.67
N LEU A 15 1.10 11.69 -7.16
CA LEU A 15 0.57 10.61 -6.33
C LEU A 15 0.88 9.24 -6.94
N VAL A 16 1.46 8.36 -6.13
CA VAL A 16 1.64 6.94 -6.46
C VAL A 16 0.83 6.08 -5.48
N VAL A 17 0.01 5.16 -6.01
CA VAL A 17 -0.71 4.17 -5.21
C VAL A 17 -0.05 2.82 -5.39
N LEU A 18 0.45 2.25 -4.29
CA LEU A 18 1.07 0.93 -4.23
C LEU A 18 0.06 -0.04 -3.62
N ASP A 19 -0.85 -0.49 -4.48
CA ASP A 19 -1.95 -1.35 -4.08
C ASP A 19 -1.44 -2.75 -3.66
N GLU A 20 -1.93 -3.23 -2.52
CA GLU A 20 -1.60 -4.52 -1.90
C GLU A 20 -0.11 -4.78 -1.61
N LEU A 21 0.70 -3.71 -1.51
CA LEU A 21 2.12 -3.82 -1.18
C LEU A 21 2.35 -4.45 0.22
N ASN A 22 1.44 -4.22 1.18
CA ASN A 22 1.51 -4.85 2.49
C ASN A 22 1.50 -6.39 2.40
N ILE A 23 0.74 -6.94 1.45
CA ILE A 23 0.67 -8.39 1.23
C ILE A 23 1.98 -8.91 0.64
N ALA A 24 2.53 -8.22 -0.37
CA ALA A 24 3.82 -8.58 -0.96
C ALA A 24 4.96 -8.57 0.07
N LEU A 25 4.97 -7.56 0.96
CA LEU A 25 5.94 -7.46 2.05
C LEU A 25 5.74 -8.51 3.14
N ARG A 26 4.50 -8.90 3.42
CA ARG A 26 4.23 -9.96 4.40
C ARG A 26 4.81 -11.30 3.95
N TYR A 27 4.68 -11.63 2.67
CA TYR A 27 5.20 -12.88 2.12
C TYR A 27 6.68 -12.81 1.70
N ASP A 28 7.39 -11.76 2.13
CA ASP A 28 8.83 -11.55 1.90
C ASP A 28 9.22 -11.59 0.40
N TYR A 29 8.29 -11.27 -0.50
CA TYR A 29 8.58 -11.12 -1.93
C TYR A 29 9.44 -9.89 -2.22
N LEU A 30 9.45 -8.93 -1.30
CA LEU A 30 10.26 -7.74 -1.34
C LEU A 30 10.99 -7.56 -0.02
N ASP A 31 12.21 -7.08 -0.13
CA ASP A 31 13.04 -6.67 0.99
C ASP A 31 12.42 -5.42 1.65
N LEU A 32 11.99 -5.57 2.91
CA LEU A 32 11.31 -4.52 3.67
C LEU A 32 12.18 -3.27 3.83
N ASP A 33 13.46 -3.44 4.15
CA ASP A 33 14.35 -2.32 4.44
C ASP A 33 14.60 -1.50 3.18
N LYS A 34 14.77 -2.17 2.02
CA LYS A 34 14.87 -1.48 0.72
C LYS A 34 13.60 -0.71 0.38
N VAL A 35 12.42 -1.29 0.65
CA VAL A 35 11.14 -0.63 0.39
C VAL A 35 10.98 0.60 1.30
N VAL A 36 11.21 0.46 2.60
CA VAL A 36 11.11 1.57 3.57
C VAL A 36 12.10 2.68 3.23
N ALA A 37 13.34 2.34 2.88
CA ALA A 37 14.36 3.32 2.48
C ALA A 37 13.92 4.12 1.25
N ALA A 38 13.39 3.46 0.22
CA ALA A 38 12.90 4.13 -0.98
C ALA A 38 11.71 5.07 -0.69
N LEU A 39 10.77 4.66 0.17
CA LEU A 39 9.61 5.47 0.54
C LEU A 39 9.99 6.69 1.39
N LYS A 40 10.97 6.55 2.28
CA LYS A 40 11.52 7.67 3.07
C LYS A 40 12.33 8.65 2.22
N ALA A 41 13.05 8.15 1.21
CA ALA A 41 13.86 8.95 0.31
C ALA A 41 13.08 9.53 -0.90
N ARG A 42 11.74 9.40 -0.90
CA ARG A 42 10.90 9.93 -1.98
C ARG A 42 11.11 11.42 -2.17
N ARG A 43 10.94 11.91 -3.40
CA ARG A 43 11.05 13.33 -3.73
C ARG A 43 10.03 14.17 -2.96
N GLU A 44 10.37 15.43 -2.72
CA GLU A 44 9.44 16.41 -2.15
C GLU A 44 8.21 16.59 -3.06
N GLY A 45 7.04 16.79 -2.43
CA GLY A 45 5.76 16.96 -3.13
C GLY A 45 5.16 15.68 -3.73
N LEU A 46 5.82 14.53 -3.60
CA LEU A 46 5.21 13.23 -3.96
C LEU A 46 4.48 12.64 -2.75
N HIS A 47 3.20 12.30 -2.96
CA HIS A 47 2.42 11.47 -2.05
C HIS A 47 2.48 10.00 -2.49
N VAL A 48 2.62 9.10 -1.52
CA VAL A 48 2.57 7.66 -1.75
C VAL A 48 1.51 7.05 -0.83
N VAL A 49 0.58 6.29 -1.41
CA VAL A 49 -0.41 5.53 -0.66
C VAL A 49 -0.06 4.05 -0.75
N VAL A 50 0.03 3.38 0.39
CA VAL A 50 0.25 1.94 0.47
C VAL A 50 -1.00 1.28 1.03
N THR A 51 -1.50 0.24 0.36
CA THR A 51 -2.70 -0.49 0.79
C THR A 51 -2.38 -1.96 1.10
N GLY A 52 -3.39 -2.66 1.61
CA GLY A 52 -3.35 -4.08 1.92
C GLY A 52 -3.30 -4.36 3.41
N ARG A 53 -3.50 -5.63 3.78
CA ARG A 53 -3.70 -6.03 5.18
C ARG A 53 -2.38 -6.27 5.91
N ASN A 54 -2.38 -6.03 7.22
CA ASN A 54 -1.27 -6.28 8.17
C ASN A 54 0.08 -5.70 7.67
N ALA A 55 0.15 -4.38 7.59
CA ALA A 55 1.41 -3.67 7.38
C ALA A 55 2.44 -4.08 8.44
N LYS A 56 3.70 -4.30 8.04
CA LYS A 56 4.79 -4.58 8.99
C LYS A 56 5.08 -3.33 9.83
N PRO A 57 5.46 -3.46 11.12
CA PRO A 57 5.69 -2.31 12.00
C PRO A 57 6.63 -1.24 11.44
N ALA A 58 7.74 -1.65 10.79
CA ALA A 58 8.68 -0.70 10.20
C ALA A 58 8.06 0.18 9.09
N LEU A 59 7.04 -0.33 8.39
CA LEU A 59 6.32 0.44 7.38
C LEU A 59 5.32 1.40 8.00
N VAL A 60 4.64 0.97 9.08
CA VAL A 60 3.74 1.82 9.88
C VAL A 60 4.51 2.99 10.48
N GLU A 61 5.66 2.72 11.10
CA GLU A 61 6.56 3.75 11.66
C GLU A 61 7.16 4.69 10.61
N ALA A 62 7.26 4.26 9.36
CA ALA A 62 7.76 5.08 8.26
C ALA A 62 6.69 6.00 7.66
N ALA A 63 5.40 5.75 7.93
CA ALA A 63 4.30 6.46 7.33
C ALA A 63 3.95 7.74 8.12
N ASP A 64 3.65 8.81 7.39
CA ASP A 64 3.18 10.07 7.99
C ASP A 64 1.74 9.96 8.52
N LEU A 65 0.94 9.06 7.92
CA LEU A 65 -0.45 8.78 8.29
C LEU A 65 -0.74 7.30 8.10
N VAL A 66 -1.44 6.71 9.08
CA VAL A 66 -1.90 5.33 9.03
C VAL A 66 -3.39 5.28 9.35
N THR A 67 -4.18 4.66 8.46
CA THR A 67 -5.60 4.38 8.69
C THR A 67 -5.80 2.87 8.69
N GLU A 68 -6.43 2.36 9.74
CA GLU A 68 -6.80 0.95 9.86
C GLU A 68 -8.29 0.77 9.59
N MET A 69 -8.64 -0.05 8.59
CA MET A 69 -10.03 -0.40 8.31
C MET A 69 -10.41 -1.71 9.01
N GLY A 70 -11.14 -1.58 10.12
CA GLY A 70 -11.72 -2.71 10.84
C GLY A 70 -13.01 -3.23 10.18
N LEU A 71 -13.20 -4.55 10.17
CA LEU A 71 -14.39 -5.19 9.60
C LEU A 71 -15.54 -5.25 10.61
N THR A 72 -16.29 -4.15 10.80
CA THR A 72 -17.46 -4.14 11.71
C THR A 72 -18.61 -5.01 11.19
N LYS A 73 -18.87 -4.99 9.89
CA LYS A 73 -19.88 -5.82 9.23
C LYS A 73 -19.55 -5.96 7.74
N HIS A 74 -19.84 -7.12 7.16
CA HIS A 74 -19.64 -7.39 5.73
C HIS A 74 -20.75 -8.31 5.20
N HIS A 75 -21.33 -7.99 4.04
CA HIS A 75 -22.43 -8.78 3.45
C HIS A 75 -22.00 -10.16 2.96
N PHE A 76 -20.69 -10.35 2.73
CA PHE A 76 -20.12 -11.68 2.50
C PHE A 76 -20.50 -12.69 3.60
N SER A 77 -20.53 -12.25 4.87
CA SER A 77 -20.97 -13.10 5.99
C SER A 77 -22.45 -13.48 5.93
N ALA A 78 -23.25 -12.79 5.14
CA ALA A 78 -24.65 -13.12 4.84
C ALA A 78 -24.80 -13.91 3.52
N GLY A 79 -23.71 -14.40 2.93
CA GLY A 79 -23.71 -15.21 1.72
C GLY A 79 -23.76 -14.42 0.41
N VAL A 80 -23.69 -13.08 0.46
CA VAL A 80 -23.63 -12.24 -0.75
C VAL A 80 -22.25 -12.41 -1.40
N LYS A 81 -22.23 -12.85 -2.66
CA LYS A 81 -21.01 -13.01 -3.46
C LYS A 81 -20.51 -11.66 -3.98
N ALA A 82 -19.28 -11.64 -4.46
CA ALA A 82 -18.69 -10.47 -5.12
C ALA A 82 -19.55 -10.02 -6.32
N GLN A 83 -19.73 -8.71 -6.42
CA GLN A 83 -20.55 -8.02 -7.40
C GLN A 83 -19.65 -7.09 -8.22
N GLN A 84 -19.83 -7.11 -9.54
CA GLN A 84 -19.15 -6.17 -10.43
C GLN A 84 -19.57 -4.73 -10.11
N GLY A 85 -18.60 -3.83 -10.08
CA GLY A 85 -18.77 -2.42 -9.73
C GLY A 85 -18.75 -2.15 -8.22
N ILE A 86 -18.68 -3.19 -7.38
CA ILE A 86 -18.58 -3.06 -5.91
C ILE A 86 -17.27 -3.67 -5.42
N GLU A 87 -17.06 -4.97 -5.62
CA GLU A 87 -15.81 -5.65 -5.21
C GLU A 87 -14.74 -5.64 -6.29
N PHE A 88 -15.13 -5.54 -7.57
CA PHE A 88 -14.22 -5.55 -8.72
C PHE A 88 -14.80 -4.81 -9.94
#